data_AF-A0A7S2NU59-F1
#
_entry.id   AF-A0A7S2NU59-F1
#
_cell.length_a   1.000
_cell.length_b   1.000
_cell.length_c   1.000
_cell.angle_alpha   90.00
_cell.angle_beta   90.00
_cell.angle_gamma   90.00
#
_symmetry.space_group_name_H-M   'P 1'
#
loop_
_entity.id
_entity.type
_entity.pdbx_description
1 polymer ?
#
loop_
_entity_poly.entity_id
_entity_poly.type
_entity_poly.pdbx_seq_one_letter_code
_entity_poly.pdbx_strand_id
1 'polypeptide(L)'
;ALVPAETSRDSFTHFVVYTSSALAEQTTPTAVEFYDTESLVSHVSFADFDLDVGDLGGDLVWREPNDTIHITHYVVYMAASHHGLQRLLMGNATVGQETFFVPPETQILNYTHFLVYALSDLALQTTPAATRILDRSARVYDITLIDWDLDELEIGGPPYWRPPGD
;
A
#
# COMPACT_ATOMS: atom_id res chain seq x y z
N ALA A 1 15.86 -6.07 29.88
CA ALA A 1 16.12 -6.66 28.56
C ALA A 1 14.87 -6.45 27.70
N LEU A 2 15.03 -6.18 26.41
CA LEU A 2 13.91 -6.07 25.47
C LEU A 2 13.67 -7.43 24.83
N VAL A 3 12.41 -7.80 24.63
CA VAL A 3 12.03 -8.95 23.81
C VAL A 3 12.16 -8.50 22.35
N PRO A 4 12.96 -9.18 21.50
CA PRO A 4 13.08 -8.82 20.10
C PRO A 4 11.74 -8.90 19.37
N ALA A 5 11.55 -8.05 18.36
CA ALA A 5 10.43 -8.19 17.43
C ALA A 5 10.44 -9.58 16.77
N GLU A 6 9.27 -10.07 16.35
CA GLU A 6 9.10 -11.38 15.72
C GLU A 6 9.53 -12.58 16.59
N THR A 7 9.55 -12.42 17.92
CA THR A 7 9.72 -13.56 18.84
C THR A 7 8.45 -14.43 18.79
N SER A 8 8.60 -15.72 18.42
CA SER A 8 7.46 -16.65 18.39
C SER A 8 6.81 -16.78 19.78
N ARG A 9 5.49 -16.62 19.84
CA ARG A 9 4.71 -16.80 21.08
C ARG A 9 4.58 -18.28 21.47
N ASP A 10 4.67 -19.18 20.49
CA ASP A 10 4.38 -20.61 20.64
C ASP A 10 3.11 -20.87 21.47
N SER A 11 3.16 -21.76 22.46
CA SER A 11 2.06 -22.02 23.40
C SER A 11 2.16 -21.20 24.69
N PHE A 12 3.11 -20.28 24.80
CA PHE A 12 3.28 -19.46 26.00
C PHE A 12 2.23 -18.36 26.04
N THR A 13 1.80 -17.98 27.25
CA THR A 13 0.76 -16.97 27.46
C THR A 13 1.19 -15.84 28.39
N HIS A 14 2.31 -15.99 29.10
CA HIS A 14 2.74 -15.05 30.13
C HIS A 14 4.27 -14.86 30.12
N PHE A 15 4.72 -13.67 30.48
CA PHE A 15 6.05 -13.49 31.03
C PHE A 15 6.00 -13.79 32.53
N VAL A 16 6.96 -14.59 33.01
CA VAL A 16 7.14 -14.87 34.44
C VAL A 16 8.47 -14.28 34.91
N VAL A 17 8.45 -13.64 36.07
CA VAL A 17 9.63 -13.08 36.72
C VAL A 17 9.78 -13.73 38.08
N TYR A 18 10.96 -14.32 38.28
CA TYR A 18 11.38 -14.93 39.53
C TYR A 18 12.44 -14.06 40.19
N THR A 19 12.37 -13.92 41.51
CA THR A 19 13.51 -13.41 42.28
C THR A 19 14.50 -14.55 42.54
N SER A 20 15.79 -14.29 42.37
CA SER A 20 16.85 -15.29 42.57
C SER A 20 17.99 -14.74 43.42
N SER A 21 18.59 -15.60 44.24
CA SER A 21 19.67 -15.28 45.16
C SER A 21 20.75 -16.36 45.10
N ALA A 22 21.87 -16.15 45.81
CA ALA A 22 22.93 -17.15 45.92
C ALA A 22 22.48 -18.47 46.59
N LEU A 23 21.35 -18.48 47.29
CA LEU A 23 20.85 -19.65 48.03
C LEU A 23 19.71 -20.38 47.31
N ALA A 24 18.87 -19.65 46.57
CA ALA A 24 17.71 -20.20 45.86
C ALA A 24 17.07 -19.20 44.89
N GLU A 25 16.32 -19.74 43.93
CA GLU A 25 15.28 -19.04 43.17
C GLU A 25 13.93 -19.17 43.88
N GLN A 26 13.09 -18.15 43.77
CA GLN A 26 11.71 -18.16 44.25
C GLN A 26 10.89 -19.28 43.58
N THR A 27 9.92 -19.85 44.29
CA THR A 27 9.07 -20.93 43.75
C THR A 27 7.76 -20.45 43.12
N THR A 28 7.33 -19.23 43.42
CA THR A 28 6.12 -18.61 42.89
C THR A 28 6.48 -17.30 42.17
N PRO A 29 6.42 -17.22 40.84
CA PRO A 29 6.76 -16.00 40.12
C PRO A 29 5.65 -14.95 40.22
N THR A 30 5.99 -13.71 39.87
CA THR A 30 5.00 -12.76 39.35
C THR A 30 4.85 -12.97 37.84
N ALA A 31 3.62 -12.94 37.34
CA ALA A 31 3.34 -13.15 35.92
C ALA A 31 2.59 -11.96 35.31
N VAL A 32 2.83 -11.69 34.03
CA VAL A 32 2.04 -10.78 33.21
C VAL A 32 1.62 -11.50 31.93
N GLU A 33 0.34 -11.41 31.58
CA GLU A 33 -0.22 -12.02 30.38
C GLU A 33 0.25 -11.30 29.12
N PHE A 34 0.41 -12.03 28.02
CA PHE A 34 0.64 -11.43 26.71
C PHE A 34 -0.64 -10.76 26.21
N TYR A 35 -0.53 -9.51 25.78
CA TYR A 35 -1.59 -8.80 25.09
C TYR A 35 -1.16 -8.56 23.64
N ASP A 36 -1.87 -9.15 22.70
CA ASP A 36 -1.58 -9.10 21.27
C ASP A 36 -2.73 -8.39 20.54
N THR A 37 -2.43 -7.26 19.91
CA THR A 37 -3.39 -6.51 19.11
C THR A 37 -3.01 -6.66 17.64
N GLU A 38 -3.91 -7.23 16.83
CA GLU A 38 -3.81 -7.15 15.37
C GLU A 38 -4.30 -5.79 14.88
N SER A 39 -3.39 -4.91 14.47
CA SER A 39 -3.70 -3.62 13.87
C SER A 39 -3.55 -3.68 12.34
N LEU A 40 -4.44 -4.41 11.68
CA LEU A 40 -4.45 -4.58 10.22
C LEU A 40 -5.20 -3.45 9.51
N VAL A 41 -4.55 -2.87 8.50
CA VAL A 41 -5.22 -1.99 7.52
C VAL A 41 -6.26 -2.78 6.73
N SER A 42 -7.37 -2.15 6.34
CA SER A 42 -8.42 -2.79 5.54
C SER A 42 -8.88 -1.91 4.38
N HIS A 43 -9.74 -2.44 3.50
CA HIS A 43 -10.40 -1.68 2.42
C HIS A 43 -9.43 -0.89 1.50
N VAL A 44 -8.28 -1.48 1.19
CA VAL A 44 -7.31 -0.84 0.28
C VAL A 44 -7.88 -0.78 -1.14
N SER A 45 -7.91 0.41 -1.74
CA SER A 45 -8.34 0.62 -3.12
C SER A 45 -7.54 1.72 -3.79
N PHE A 46 -7.32 1.57 -5.08
CA PHE A 46 -6.64 2.56 -5.92
C PHE A 46 -7.49 2.84 -7.15
N ALA A 47 -7.68 4.11 -7.48
CA ALA A 47 -8.27 4.55 -8.74
C ALA A 47 -7.17 5.19 -9.57
N ASP A 48 -6.88 4.56 -10.71
CA ASP A 48 -5.95 5.11 -11.69
C ASP A 48 -6.64 6.16 -12.55
N PHE A 49 -6.07 7.36 -12.57
CA PHE A 49 -6.51 8.52 -13.31
C PHE A 49 -5.49 8.96 -14.36
N ASP A 50 -4.36 8.28 -14.45
CA ASP A 50 -3.44 8.45 -15.57
C ASP A 50 -4.02 7.73 -16.80
N LEU A 51 -3.84 8.33 -17.97
CA LEU A 51 -4.41 7.82 -19.21
C LEU A 51 -3.36 7.15 -20.11
N ASP A 52 -2.10 7.22 -19.72
CA ASP A 52 -0.98 6.64 -20.45
C ASP A 52 -0.73 5.19 -20.02
N VAL A 53 -0.73 4.29 -21.00
CA VAL A 53 -0.48 2.87 -20.77
C VAL A 53 0.87 2.66 -20.09
N GLY A 54 0.87 2.00 -18.95
CA GLY A 54 2.05 1.67 -18.18
C GLY A 54 2.41 2.69 -17.10
N ASP A 55 1.65 3.77 -17.01
CA ASP A 55 1.81 4.81 -16.00
C ASP A 55 0.60 4.86 -15.08
N LEU A 56 0.83 5.33 -13.85
CA LEU A 56 -0.16 5.40 -12.79
C LEU A 56 -0.25 6.83 -12.27
N GLY A 57 -1.44 7.20 -11.81
CA GLY A 57 -1.63 8.47 -11.12
C GLY A 57 -2.95 8.49 -10.35
N GLY A 58 -2.92 8.88 -9.08
CA GLY A 58 -4.15 8.96 -8.27
C GLY A 58 -3.92 8.72 -6.78
N ASP A 59 -5.01 8.51 -6.05
CA ASP A 59 -4.96 8.29 -4.60
C ASP A 59 -5.15 6.80 -4.28
N LEU A 60 -4.17 6.25 -3.56
CA LEU A 60 -4.29 4.96 -2.89
C LEU A 60 -4.93 5.20 -1.52
N VAL A 61 -6.13 4.66 -1.30
CA VAL A 61 -6.88 4.85 -0.05
C VAL A 61 -7.05 3.54 0.69
N TRP A 62 -7.20 3.62 2.01
CA TRP A 62 -7.46 2.46 2.88
C TRP A 62 -8.31 2.87 4.08
N ARG A 63 -8.55 1.91 5.00
CA ARG A 63 -9.15 2.16 6.31
C ARG A 63 -8.19 1.73 7.40
N GLU A 64 -7.95 2.62 8.36
CA GLU A 64 -7.11 2.35 9.52
C GLU A 64 -7.75 1.30 10.46
N PRO A 65 -6.93 0.53 11.20
CA PRO A 65 -7.42 -0.34 12.25
C PRO A 65 -8.04 0.47 13.40
N ASN A 66 -8.93 -0.14 14.18
CA ASN A 66 -9.53 0.52 15.34
C ASN A 66 -8.51 0.85 16.43
N ASP A 67 -7.46 0.05 16.57
CA ASP A 67 -6.36 0.28 17.51
C ASP A 67 -5.11 0.71 16.73
N THR A 68 -4.81 2.00 16.80
CA THR A 68 -3.64 2.63 16.18
C THR A 68 -2.58 3.03 17.21
N ILE A 69 -2.73 2.66 18.48
CA ILE A 69 -1.92 3.21 19.58
C ILE A 69 -0.41 2.94 19.42
N HIS A 70 -0.06 1.84 18.75
CA HIS A 70 1.33 1.44 18.48
C HIS A 70 1.75 1.69 17.02
N ILE A 71 0.88 2.22 16.17
CA ILE A 71 1.21 2.54 14.78
C ILE A 71 1.84 3.93 14.76
N THR A 72 3.01 4.04 14.12
CA THR A 72 3.66 5.32 13.85
C THR A 72 3.36 5.81 12.44
N HIS A 73 3.39 4.90 11.45
CA HIS A 73 3.20 5.20 10.03
C HIS A 73 2.56 4.01 9.30
N TYR A 74 2.03 4.29 8.12
CA TYR A 74 1.74 3.31 7.09
C TYR A 74 2.80 3.39 6.00
N VAL A 75 3.35 2.25 5.60
CA VAL A 75 4.38 2.19 4.55
C VAL A 75 3.77 1.57 3.30
N VAL A 76 3.91 2.29 2.18
CA VAL A 76 3.33 1.93 0.89
C VAL A 76 4.39 1.37 -0.03
N TYR A 77 4.09 0.23 -0.65
CA TYR A 77 4.93 -0.41 -1.65
C TYR A 77 4.14 -0.75 -2.91
N MET A 78 4.83 -0.77 -4.06
CA MET A 78 4.42 -1.59 -5.20
C MET A 78 5.07 -2.97 -5.11
N ALA A 79 4.39 -4.02 -5.57
CA ALA A 79 4.91 -5.39 -5.51
C ALA A 79 4.43 -6.26 -6.67
N ALA A 80 5.19 -7.31 -6.98
CA ALA A 80 4.85 -8.30 -8.00
C ALA A 80 3.76 -9.30 -7.55
N SER A 81 3.37 -9.29 -6.27
CA SER A 81 2.31 -10.12 -5.71
C SER A 81 1.71 -9.48 -4.46
N HIS A 82 0.48 -9.88 -4.09
CA HIS A 82 -0.17 -9.45 -2.85
C HIS A 82 0.56 -9.83 -1.56
N HIS A 83 1.52 -10.76 -1.60
CA HIS A 83 2.35 -11.15 -0.45
C HIS A 83 3.64 -10.31 -0.29
N GLY A 84 3.94 -9.38 -1.20
CA GLY A 84 5.18 -8.60 -1.12
C GLY A 84 6.40 -9.22 -1.78
N LEU A 85 6.22 -10.02 -2.83
CA LEU A 85 7.31 -10.38 -3.73
C LEU A 85 7.84 -9.12 -4.46
N GLN A 86 9.17 -8.91 -4.44
CA GLN A 86 9.86 -7.81 -5.13
C GLN A 86 9.22 -6.44 -4.86
N ARG A 87 9.36 -5.91 -3.64
CA ARG A 87 8.74 -4.64 -3.25
C ARG A 87 9.57 -3.44 -3.69
N LEU A 88 8.90 -2.40 -4.18
CA LEU A 88 9.43 -1.06 -4.38
C LEU A 88 8.79 -0.10 -3.38
N LEU A 89 9.61 0.58 -2.57
CA LEU A 89 9.13 1.57 -1.61
C LEU A 89 8.60 2.81 -2.36
N MET A 90 7.35 3.18 -2.08
CA MET A 90 6.72 4.39 -2.61
C MET A 90 6.83 5.54 -1.61
N GLY A 91 6.59 5.26 -0.34
CA GLY A 91 6.63 6.26 0.72
C GLY A 91 5.79 5.88 1.93
N ASN A 92 5.47 6.89 2.74
CA ASN A 92 4.87 6.72 4.06
C ASN A 92 3.69 7.68 4.22
N ALA A 93 2.69 7.27 4.98
CA ALA A 93 1.61 8.12 5.49
C ALA A 93 1.59 8.08 7.03
N THR A 94 1.25 9.18 7.68
CA THR A 94 1.13 9.22 9.15
C THR A 94 -0.23 8.68 9.60
N VAL A 95 -0.35 8.28 10.87
CA VAL A 95 -1.66 7.94 11.44
C VAL A 95 -2.66 9.10 11.28
N GLY A 96 -3.91 8.78 10.96
CA GLY A 96 -4.96 9.72 10.57
C GLY A 96 -4.99 10.05 9.07
N GLN A 97 -4.00 9.61 8.29
CA GLN A 97 -3.99 9.74 6.83
C GLN A 97 -4.35 8.39 6.20
N GLU A 98 -5.62 8.26 5.82
CA GLU A 98 -6.16 7.07 5.15
C GLU A 98 -5.89 7.05 3.63
N THR A 99 -4.88 7.81 3.18
CA THR A 99 -4.56 8.00 1.75
C THR A 99 -3.07 8.21 1.51
N PHE A 100 -2.61 7.80 0.33
CA PHE A 100 -1.29 8.06 -0.22
C PHE A 100 -1.41 8.49 -1.68
N PHE A 101 -0.87 9.68 -1.98
CA PHE A 101 -0.88 10.22 -3.34
C PHE A 101 0.22 9.55 -4.18
N VAL A 102 -0.19 8.87 -5.26
CA VAL A 102 0.68 8.36 -6.30
C VAL A 102 0.77 9.45 -7.38
N PRO A 103 1.95 10.07 -7.60
CA PRO A 103 2.10 11.08 -8.63
C PRO A 103 1.74 10.55 -10.02
N PRO A 104 1.19 11.37 -10.92
CA PRO A 104 1.04 11.02 -12.33
C PRO A 104 2.38 10.59 -12.95
N GLU A 105 2.33 9.87 -14.07
CA GLU A 105 3.53 9.34 -14.76
C GLU A 105 4.35 8.36 -13.91
N THR A 106 3.72 7.70 -12.92
CA THR A 106 4.39 6.69 -12.11
C THR A 106 4.40 5.35 -12.86
N GLN A 107 5.57 4.96 -13.39
CA GLN A 107 5.71 3.71 -14.13
C GLN A 107 5.37 2.47 -13.30
N ILE A 108 4.41 1.66 -13.77
CA ILE A 108 3.98 0.41 -13.12
C ILE A 108 5.04 -0.71 -13.22
N LEU A 109 5.83 -0.73 -14.30
CA LEU A 109 6.82 -1.76 -14.61
C LEU A 109 6.22 -3.19 -14.56
N ASN A 110 6.78 -4.08 -13.73
CA ASN A 110 6.32 -5.45 -13.54
C ASN A 110 5.51 -5.63 -12.24
N TYR A 111 5.12 -4.53 -11.58
CA TYR A 111 4.35 -4.61 -10.34
C TYR A 111 2.87 -4.80 -10.67
N THR A 112 2.19 -5.55 -9.79
CA THR A 112 0.78 -5.92 -9.99
C THR A 112 -0.10 -5.54 -8.81
N HIS A 113 0.50 -5.15 -7.69
CA HIS A 113 -0.20 -4.82 -6.45
C HIS A 113 0.39 -3.58 -5.77
N PHE A 114 -0.48 -2.80 -5.14
CA PHE A 114 -0.10 -1.91 -4.05
C PHE A 114 -0.24 -2.66 -2.72
N LEU A 115 0.69 -2.41 -1.81
CA LEU A 115 0.72 -2.96 -0.46
C LEU A 115 0.80 -1.82 0.55
N VAL A 116 0.00 -1.91 1.60
CA VAL A 116 0.02 -0.99 2.74
C VAL A 116 0.32 -1.81 4.00
N TYR A 117 1.39 -1.42 4.70
CA TYR A 117 1.82 -2.04 5.94
C TYR A 117 1.69 -1.07 7.10
N ALA A 118 1.22 -1.52 8.25
CA ALA A 118 1.39 -0.77 9.49
C ALA A 118 2.84 -0.88 10.00
N LEU A 119 3.41 0.23 10.48
CA LEU A 119 4.73 0.30 11.09
C LEU A 119 4.62 0.74 12.55
N SER A 120 5.20 -0.03 13.46
CA SER A 120 5.36 0.33 14.88
C SER A 120 6.80 0.75 15.20
N ASP A 121 7.06 1.16 16.44
CA ASP A 121 8.42 1.40 16.95
C ASP A 121 9.30 0.13 16.97
N LEU A 122 8.69 -1.05 16.93
CA LEU A 122 9.41 -2.33 16.98
C LEU A 122 9.68 -2.90 15.60
N ALA A 123 8.65 -2.92 14.73
CA ALA A 123 8.72 -3.60 13.45
C ALA A 123 7.62 -3.15 12.49
N LEU A 124 7.87 -3.42 11.20
CA LEU A 124 6.86 -3.43 10.15
C LEU A 124 6.01 -4.69 10.32
N GLN A 125 4.72 -4.55 10.10
CA GLN A 125 3.81 -5.68 9.99
C GLN A 125 4.30 -6.72 8.97
N THR A 126 4.07 -8.01 9.26
CA THR A 126 4.50 -9.11 8.38
C THR A 126 3.52 -9.36 7.23
N THR A 127 2.24 -9.11 7.44
CA THR A 127 1.17 -9.30 6.45
C THR A 127 0.57 -7.97 6.02
N PRO A 128 0.68 -7.55 4.74
CA PRO A 128 0.11 -6.30 4.27
C PRO A 128 -1.38 -6.40 3.98
N ALA A 129 -2.03 -5.24 3.94
CA ALA A 129 -3.24 -5.06 3.14
C ALA A 129 -2.85 -4.80 1.68
N ALA A 130 -3.54 -5.42 0.73
CA ALA A 130 -3.14 -5.40 -0.67
C ALA A 130 -4.32 -5.09 -1.60
N THR A 131 -4.03 -4.40 -2.72
CA THR A 131 -4.98 -4.24 -3.82
C THR A 131 -4.28 -4.43 -5.15
N ARG A 132 -5.00 -4.94 -6.15
CA ARG A 132 -4.46 -5.18 -7.50
C ARG A 132 -4.45 -3.86 -8.26
N ILE A 133 -3.36 -3.59 -8.97
CA ILE A 133 -3.25 -2.43 -9.85
C ILE A 133 -4.03 -2.72 -11.14
N LEU A 134 -4.86 -1.76 -11.55
CA LEU A 134 -5.59 -1.76 -12.80
C LEU A 134 -5.20 -0.49 -13.56
N ASP A 135 -4.32 -0.63 -14.54
CA ASP A 135 -3.94 0.44 -15.46
C ASP A 135 -5.11 0.73 -16.41
N ARG A 136 -5.60 1.97 -16.38
CA ARG A 136 -6.72 2.42 -17.22
C ARG A 136 -6.26 3.42 -18.27
N SER A 137 -5.84 2.92 -19.42
CA SER A 137 -5.50 3.81 -20.53
C SER A 137 -6.71 4.30 -21.32
N ALA A 138 -6.73 5.58 -21.68
CA ALA A 138 -7.68 6.14 -22.64
C ALA A 138 -6.90 6.70 -23.84
N ARG A 139 -6.92 5.97 -24.98
CA ARG A 139 -6.28 6.41 -26.23
C ARG A 139 -7.32 6.80 -27.29
N VAL A 140 -7.24 8.04 -27.76
CA VAL A 140 -7.99 8.51 -28.94
C VAL A 140 -7.24 8.04 -30.19
N TYR A 141 -7.95 7.35 -31.09
CA TYR A 141 -7.41 6.90 -32.38
C TYR A 141 -8.19 7.55 -33.54
N ASP A 142 -7.65 7.45 -34.76
CA ASP A 142 -8.28 7.90 -36.01
C ASP A 142 -8.59 9.42 -36.04
N ILE A 143 -7.61 10.28 -35.76
CA ILE A 143 -7.76 11.71 -36.06
C ILE A 143 -7.73 11.90 -37.58
N THR A 144 -8.84 12.36 -38.14
CA THR A 144 -8.94 12.69 -39.57
C THR A 144 -9.46 14.11 -39.71
N LEU A 145 -8.75 14.92 -40.50
CA LEU A 145 -9.26 16.16 -41.05
C LEU A 145 -9.72 15.85 -42.47
N ILE A 146 -11.02 15.88 -42.73
CA ILE A 146 -11.53 15.88 -44.10
C ILE A 146 -11.60 17.35 -44.48
N ASP A 147 -10.77 17.73 -45.44
CA ASP A 147 -10.71 19.09 -45.93
C ASP A 147 -11.94 19.39 -46.79
N TRP A 148 -12.76 20.36 -46.37
CA TRP A 148 -14.08 20.65 -46.94
C TRP A 148 -14.10 21.85 -47.88
N ASP A 149 -13.08 22.70 -47.89
CA ASP A 149 -13.01 23.91 -48.73
C ASP A 149 -12.32 23.70 -50.09
N LEU A 150 -11.61 22.58 -50.29
CA LEU A 150 -11.23 22.06 -51.62
C LEU A 150 -10.35 23.01 -52.48
N ASP A 151 -9.59 23.91 -51.84
CA ASP A 151 -8.63 24.81 -52.49
C ASP A 151 -7.19 24.64 -51.96
N GLU A 152 -6.22 24.94 -52.84
CA GLU A 152 -4.80 24.70 -52.57
C GLU A 152 -4.28 25.67 -51.49
N LEU A 153 -3.74 25.12 -50.38
CA LEU A 153 -3.07 25.81 -49.25
C LEU A 153 -3.96 26.26 -48.07
N GLU A 154 -5.24 25.93 -48.03
CA GLU A 154 -6.10 26.15 -46.84
C GLU A 154 -6.51 24.80 -46.20
N ILE A 155 -7.05 24.87 -44.97
CA ILE A 155 -7.58 23.72 -44.23
C ILE A 155 -8.91 24.12 -43.61
N GLY A 156 -9.99 23.46 -44.04
CA GLY A 156 -11.36 23.77 -43.61
C GLY A 156 -12.14 22.55 -43.13
N GLY A 157 -12.66 22.61 -41.90
CA GLY A 157 -13.57 21.58 -41.37
C GLY A 157 -13.29 21.23 -39.90
N PRO A 158 -14.27 20.66 -39.17
CA PRO A 158 -14.03 20.17 -37.82
C PRO A 158 -13.21 18.87 -37.87
N PRO A 159 -12.21 18.69 -37.00
CA PRO A 159 -11.55 17.39 -36.85
C PRO A 159 -12.55 16.35 -36.34
N TYR A 160 -12.42 15.12 -36.81
CA TYR A 160 -13.13 13.94 -36.30
C TYR A 160 -12.13 13.01 -35.62
N TRP A 161 -12.53 12.42 -34.50
CA TRP A 161 -11.76 11.41 -33.79
C TRP A 161 -12.69 10.36 -33.19
N ARG A 162 -12.15 9.16 -32.93
CA ARG A 162 -12.87 8.14 -32.16
C ARG A 162 -12.37 8.15 -30.72
N PRO A 163 -13.27 8.33 -29.73
CA PRO A 163 -12.87 8.20 -28.34
C PRO A 163 -12.41 6.75 -28.06
N PRO A 164 -11.54 6.55 -27.05
CA PRO A 164 -11.20 5.21 -26.58
C PRO A 164 -12.47 4.43 -26.22
N GLY A 165 -12.50 3.15 -26.60
CA GLY A 165 -13.56 2.23 -26.20
C GLY A 165 -13.35 1.75 -24.77
N ASP A 166 -14.44 1.66 -24.00
CA ASP A 166 -14.50 1.16 -22.62
C ASP A 166 -13.95 -0.27 -22.45
#